data_AF-A0A831Z6Q6-F1
#
_entry.id   AF-A0A831Z6Q6-F1
#
_cell.length_a   1.000
_cell.length_b   1.000
_cell.length_c   1.000
_cell.angle_alpha   90.00
_cell.angle_beta   90.00
_cell.angle_gamma   90.00
#
_symmetry.space_group_name_H-M   'P 1'
#
loop_
_entity.id
_entity.type
_entity.pdbx_description
1 polymer ?
#
loop_
_entity_poly.entity_id
_entity_poly.type
_entity_poly.pdbx_seq_one_letter_code
_entity_poly.pdbx_strand_id
1 'polypeptide(L)'
;MPTPLYLDLSRKHGFSVAAVESIMHFYGIRHGSRIMEALNAPTSKYYVRINTLKTSRREVLRTLKYMGIRAFPSRLLPEAIYLITEGPFSIKPQGKKVFADKFASESVYVGADLYVPGVKKAPKVRAGDIVTIYSPSGAPVAVGIAQMDGAEMETGKKGIAVKVTKSVYRVPSLRATWLHSKGLIYEQSLPAMLASRVLSPEPGWTILDMCSAPGGKDSHVAHLIEDEGTVHTADRNNRKIDAISTLAAR
;
A
#
# COMPACT_ATOMS: atom_id res chain seq x y z
N MET A 1 20.21 30.60 -2.37
CA MET A 1 19.94 29.87 -3.62
C MET A 1 20.28 28.40 -3.41
N PRO A 2 19.48 27.44 -3.91
CA PRO A 2 19.79 26.02 -3.77
C PRO A 2 21.11 25.71 -4.48
N THR A 3 21.93 24.85 -3.89
CA THR A 3 23.18 24.41 -4.53
C THR A 3 22.86 23.60 -5.80
N PRO A 4 23.73 23.62 -6.84
CA PRO A 4 23.55 22.78 -8.03
C PRO A 4 23.34 21.29 -7.71
N LEU A 5 23.98 20.81 -6.65
CA LEU A 5 23.80 19.46 -6.13
C LEU A 5 22.35 19.17 -5.69
N TYR A 6 21.69 20.11 -5.00
CA TYR A 6 20.33 19.90 -4.51
C TYR A 6 19.30 19.92 -5.64
N LEU A 7 19.54 20.72 -6.68
CA LEU A 7 18.74 20.71 -7.90
C LEU A 7 18.87 19.39 -8.65
N ASP A 8 20.07 18.81 -8.70
CA ASP A 8 20.30 17.50 -9.31
C ASP A 8 19.57 16.38 -8.53
N LEU A 9 19.75 16.35 -7.20
CA LEU A 9 19.07 15.38 -6.33
C LEU A 9 17.54 15.50 -6.37
N SER A 10 17.01 16.73 -6.43
CA SER A 10 15.58 17.00 -6.58
C SER A 10 15.05 16.38 -7.88
N ARG A 11 15.73 16.61 -9.02
CA ARG A 11 15.33 16.04 -10.31
C ARG A 11 15.46 14.53 -10.34
N LYS A 12 16.56 13.99 -9.79
CA LYS A 12 16.85 12.55 -9.78
C LYS A 12 15.82 11.76 -8.97
N HIS A 13 15.42 12.27 -7.80
CA HIS A 13 14.57 11.54 -6.85
C HIS A 13 13.12 12.01 -6.82
N GLY A 14 12.76 13.06 -7.58
CA GLY A 14 11.38 13.57 -7.64
C GLY A 14 10.90 14.31 -6.40
N PHE A 15 11.81 14.79 -5.54
CA PHE A 15 11.49 15.58 -4.35
C PHE A 15 11.53 17.07 -4.65
N SER A 16 10.76 17.88 -3.94
CA SER A 16 10.91 19.34 -3.99
C SER A 16 12.29 19.74 -3.47
N VAL A 17 12.83 20.85 -3.97
CA VAL A 17 14.15 21.35 -3.54
C VAL A 17 14.16 21.62 -2.03
N ALA A 18 13.08 22.15 -1.47
CA ALA A 18 12.93 22.36 -0.02
C ALA A 18 12.96 21.05 0.79
N ALA A 19 12.36 19.97 0.26
CA ALA A 19 12.42 18.66 0.91
C ALA A 19 13.84 18.08 0.86
N VAL A 20 14.54 18.23 -0.27
CA VAL A 20 15.95 17.85 -0.39
C VAL A 20 16.78 18.62 0.63
N GLU A 21 16.66 19.95 0.68
CA GLU A 21 17.36 20.80 1.63
C GLU A 21 17.15 20.37 3.08
N SER A 22 15.90 20.11 3.47
CA SER A 22 15.55 19.66 4.82
C SER A 22 16.17 18.30 5.15
N ILE A 23 16.05 17.32 4.25
CA ILE A 23 16.64 15.99 4.44
C ILE A 23 18.17 16.09 4.56
N MET A 24 18.81 16.89 3.70
CA MET A 24 20.27 17.09 3.75
C MET A 24 20.71 17.81 5.01
N HIS A 25 19.92 18.75 5.51
CA HIS A 25 20.21 19.46 6.76
C HIS A 25 20.23 18.51 7.95
N PHE A 26 19.23 17.64 8.10
CA PHE A 26 19.12 16.75 9.27
C PHE A 26 20.01 15.50 9.18
N TYR A 27 20.19 14.94 7.98
CA TYR A 27 20.83 13.63 7.81
C TYR A 27 22.19 13.71 7.09
N GLY A 28 22.56 14.88 6.57
CA GLY A 28 23.74 15.07 5.74
C GLY A 28 23.62 14.43 4.35
N ILE A 29 24.54 14.80 3.45
CA ILE A 29 24.46 14.44 2.02
C ILE A 29 24.40 12.93 1.79
N ARG A 30 25.27 12.18 2.47
CA ARG A 30 25.41 10.73 2.28
C ARG A 30 24.16 9.96 2.74
N HIS A 31 23.66 10.21 3.95
CA HIS A 31 22.48 9.50 4.44
C HIS A 31 21.19 10.03 3.82
N GLY A 32 21.09 11.35 3.64
CA GLY A 32 19.94 11.97 2.99
C GLY A 32 19.69 11.42 1.57
N SER A 33 20.76 11.21 0.79
CA SER A 33 20.64 10.60 -0.54
C SER A 33 20.09 9.17 -0.49
N ARG A 34 20.57 8.36 0.47
CA ARG A 34 20.07 6.98 0.67
C ARG A 34 18.62 6.94 1.15
N ILE A 35 18.23 7.88 2.00
CA ILE A 35 16.83 8.01 2.46
C ILE A 35 15.92 8.30 1.27
N MET A 36 16.27 9.28 0.43
CA MET A 36 15.47 9.61 -0.75
C MET A 36 15.41 8.48 -1.79
N GLU A 37 16.49 7.72 -1.94
CA GLU A 37 16.51 6.51 -2.76
C GLU A 37 15.56 5.45 -2.19
N ALA A 38 15.64 5.17 -0.88
CA ALA A 38 14.78 4.20 -0.21
C ALA A 38 13.30 4.61 -0.23
N LEU A 39 12.98 5.90 -0.10
CA LEU A 39 11.60 6.42 -0.14
C LEU A 39 10.94 6.29 -1.53
N ASN A 40 11.74 6.15 -2.59
CA ASN A 40 11.24 5.92 -3.95
C ASN A 40 11.01 4.44 -4.28
N ALA A 41 11.31 3.54 -3.34
CA ALA A 41 11.07 2.11 -3.47
C ALA A 41 10.04 1.64 -2.43
N PRO A 42 9.19 0.64 -2.76
CA PRO A 42 8.36 0.00 -1.76
C PRO A 42 9.23 -0.74 -0.73
N THR A 43 8.65 -1.00 0.43
CA THR A 43 9.35 -1.78 1.46
C THR A 43 9.63 -3.19 0.95
N SER A 44 10.84 -3.72 1.20
CA SER A 44 11.20 -5.09 0.82
C SER A 44 10.40 -6.16 1.59
N LYS A 45 9.88 -5.79 2.76
CA LYS A 45 8.97 -6.59 3.58
C LYS A 45 7.61 -5.92 3.61
N TYR A 46 6.61 -6.61 3.08
CA TYR A 46 5.22 -6.17 3.12
C TYR A 46 4.51 -6.83 4.31
N TYR A 47 4.23 -6.05 5.35
CA TYR A 47 3.71 -6.56 6.62
C TYR A 47 2.18 -6.69 6.62
N VAL A 48 1.72 -7.69 7.36
CA VAL A 48 0.31 -8.02 7.54
C VAL A 48 0.11 -8.40 8.99
N ARG A 49 -0.90 -7.80 9.62
CA ARG A 49 -1.36 -8.14 10.96
C ARG A 49 -2.35 -9.29 10.88
N ILE A 50 -2.25 -10.21 11.83
CA ILE A 50 -3.20 -11.30 12.03
C ILE A 50 -4.25 -10.86 13.05
N ASN A 51 -5.50 -11.19 12.76
CA ASN A 51 -6.57 -11.06 13.74
C ASN A 51 -6.52 -12.23 14.73
N THR A 52 -5.88 -12.00 15.88
CA THR A 52 -5.70 -13.00 16.93
C THR A 52 -6.99 -13.39 17.63
N LEU A 53 -8.07 -12.60 17.50
CA LEU A 53 -9.40 -12.97 17.98
C LEU A 53 -10.05 -14.07 17.12
N LYS A 54 -9.58 -14.25 15.87
CA LYS A 54 -10.22 -15.16 14.89
C LYS A 54 -9.33 -16.31 14.43
N THR A 55 -8.02 -16.15 14.46
CA THR A 55 -7.09 -17.18 13.96
C THR A 55 -5.70 -17.04 14.59
N SER A 56 -4.84 -18.03 14.35
CA SER A 56 -3.45 -18.02 14.79
C SER A 56 -2.48 -17.72 13.64
N ARG A 57 -1.32 -17.15 13.97
CA ARG A 57 -0.22 -16.96 12.99
C ARG A 57 0.17 -18.23 12.25
N ARG A 58 0.18 -19.37 12.97
CA ARG A 58 0.54 -20.67 12.41
C ARG A 58 -0.45 -21.10 11.34
N GLU A 59 -1.74 -20.91 11.59
CA GLU A 59 -2.80 -21.25 10.65
C GLU A 59 -2.73 -20.39 9.40
N VAL A 60 -2.60 -19.06 9.54
CA VAL A 60 -2.46 -18.14 8.41
C VAL A 60 -1.26 -18.49 7.54
N LEU A 61 -0.08 -18.74 8.13
CA LEU A 61 1.11 -19.15 7.38
C LEU A 61 0.92 -20.47 6.65
N ARG A 62 0.24 -21.45 7.28
CA ARG A 62 -0.07 -22.74 6.65
C ARG A 62 -0.99 -22.55 5.45
N THR A 63 -2.05 -21.76 5.61
CA THR A 63 -3.00 -21.44 4.54
C THR A 63 -2.32 -20.74 3.38
N LEU A 64 -1.52 -19.70 3.65
CA LEU A 64 -0.78 -18.99 2.61
C LEU A 64 0.16 -19.93 1.84
N LYS A 65 0.85 -20.85 2.55
CA LYS A 65 1.68 -21.87 1.92
C LYS A 65 0.88 -22.78 0.98
N TYR A 66 -0.32 -23.22 1.37
CA TYR A 66 -1.20 -24.00 0.48
C TYR A 66 -1.67 -23.21 -0.74
N MET A 67 -1.83 -21.89 -0.60
CA MET A 67 -2.15 -21.00 -1.72
C MET A 67 -0.92 -20.67 -2.60
N GLY A 68 0.25 -21.25 -2.32
CA GLY A 68 1.50 -20.96 -3.02
C GLY A 68 2.08 -19.58 -2.70
N ILE A 69 1.56 -18.89 -1.68
CA ILE A 69 2.02 -17.57 -1.25
C ILE A 69 3.10 -17.73 -0.18
N ARG A 70 4.29 -17.21 -0.47
CA ARG A 70 5.41 -17.24 0.47
C ARG A 70 5.30 -16.10 1.47
N ALA A 71 5.08 -16.44 2.73
CA ALA A 71 5.04 -15.50 3.85
C ALA A 71 5.89 -16.00 5.03
N PHE A 72 6.37 -15.07 5.85
CA PHE A 72 7.31 -15.33 6.93
C PHE A 72 6.81 -14.73 8.24
N PRO A 73 7.04 -15.38 9.39
CA PRO A 73 6.72 -14.79 10.69
C PRO A 73 7.62 -13.60 10.98
N SER A 74 7.06 -12.54 11.57
CA SER A 74 7.85 -11.47 12.16
C SER A 74 8.61 -11.98 13.39
N ARG A 75 9.86 -11.53 13.54
CA ARG A 75 10.67 -11.76 14.76
C ARG A 75 10.35 -10.78 15.88
N LEU A 76 9.70 -9.66 15.55
CA LEU A 76 9.44 -8.58 16.49
C LEU A 76 8.05 -8.67 17.13
N LEU A 77 7.04 -9.10 16.35
CA LEU A 77 5.64 -9.11 16.78
C LEU A 77 5.00 -10.49 16.54
N PRO A 78 4.36 -11.11 17.54
CA PRO A 78 3.76 -12.44 17.40
C PRO A 78 2.54 -12.48 16.46
N GLU A 79 1.81 -11.38 16.33
CA GLU A 79 0.64 -11.21 15.45
C GLU A 79 1.01 -10.74 14.04
N ALA A 80 2.30 -10.59 13.71
CA ALA A 80 2.73 -10.10 12.42
C ALA A 80 3.37 -11.18 11.55
N ILE A 81 3.04 -11.15 10.27
CA ILE A 81 3.76 -11.83 9.20
C ILE A 81 4.19 -10.81 8.14
N TYR A 82 5.09 -11.21 7.25
CA TYR A 82 5.44 -10.40 6.09
C TYR A 82 5.64 -11.24 4.84
N LEU A 83 5.37 -10.62 3.70
CA LEU A 83 5.69 -11.11 2.37
C LEU A 83 6.94 -10.40 1.86
N ILE A 84 7.64 -11.01 0.91
CA ILE A 84 8.77 -10.38 0.23
C ILE A 84 8.25 -9.66 -1.00
N THR A 85 8.61 -8.38 -1.11
CA THR A 85 8.37 -7.60 -2.32
C THR A 85 9.41 -8.00 -3.36
N GLU A 86 8.96 -8.49 -4.50
CA GLU A 86 9.83 -8.89 -5.61
C GLU A 86 10.08 -7.70 -6.55
N GLY A 87 11.29 -7.62 -7.11
CA GLY A 87 11.72 -6.53 -8.00
C GLY A 87 12.98 -5.80 -7.48
N PRO A 88 13.37 -4.68 -8.09
CA PRO A 88 12.71 -4.04 -9.23
C PRO A 88 12.85 -4.86 -10.53
N PHE A 89 11.75 -4.98 -11.26
CA PHE A 89 11.70 -5.52 -12.61
C PHE A 89 11.77 -4.39 -13.64
N SER A 90 12.52 -4.59 -14.73
CA SER A 90 12.55 -3.65 -15.84
C SER A 90 11.24 -3.71 -16.64
N ILE A 91 10.59 -2.55 -16.80
CA ILE A 91 9.38 -2.38 -17.61
C ILE A 91 9.76 -1.71 -18.93
N LYS A 92 9.80 -2.52 -19.99
CA LYS A 92 9.97 -2.04 -21.36
C LYS A 92 8.59 -1.63 -21.89
N PRO A 93 8.41 -0.35 -22.30
CA PRO A 93 7.16 0.10 -22.90
C PRO A 93 6.74 -0.75 -24.09
N GLN A 94 5.47 -1.15 -24.09
CA GLN A 94 4.83 -2.00 -25.07
C GLN A 94 3.39 -1.54 -25.31
N GLY A 95 2.93 -1.69 -26.56
CA GLY A 95 1.57 -1.41 -26.96
C GLY A 95 1.15 0.05 -26.75
N LYS A 96 -0.11 0.27 -26.37
CA LYS A 96 -0.69 1.61 -26.21
C LYS A 96 -0.42 2.18 -24.83
N LYS A 97 -0.64 3.48 -24.64
CA LYS A 97 -0.35 4.18 -23.39
C LYS A 97 -1.62 4.37 -22.57
N VAL A 98 -1.53 4.10 -21.28
CA VAL A 98 -2.53 4.49 -20.27
C VAL A 98 -1.82 5.32 -19.21
N PHE A 99 -2.38 6.46 -18.85
CA PHE A 99 -1.83 7.36 -17.84
C PHE A 99 -2.68 7.23 -16.59
N ALA A 100 -2.04 6.91 -15.47
CA ALA A 100 -2.69 6.77 -14.18
C ALA A 100 -2.44 7.99 -13.30
N ASP A 101 -3.34 8.22 -12.34
CA ASP A 101 -3.10 9.22 -11.30
C ASP A 101 -1.99 8.77 -10.35
N LYS A 102 -1.58 9.65 -9.41
CA LYS A 102 -0.49 9.36 -8.48
C LYS A 102 -0.75 8.11 -7.63
N PHE A 103 -1.92 8.01 -7.00
CA PHE A 103 -2.24 6.93 -6.07
C PHE A 103 -2.40 5.58 -6.77
N ALA A 104 -3.06 5.60 -7.92
CA ALA A 104 -3.21 4.42 -8.76
C ALA A 104 -1.86 3.96 -9.31
N SER A 105 -0.98 4.90 -9.70
CA SER A 105 0.38 4.58 -10.13
C SER A 105 1.18 3.89 -9.02
N GLU A 106 1.10 4.38 -7.78
CA GLU A 106 1.77 3.75 -6.62
C GLU A 106 1.22 2.34 -6.36
N SER A 107 -0.08 2.13 -6.49
CA SER A 107 -0.70 0.81 -6.31
C SER A 107 -0.31 -0.17 -7.43
N VAL A 108 -0.31 0.29 -8.69
CA VAL A 108 0.11 -0.49 -9.85
C VAL A 108 1.61 -0.80 -9.81
N TYR A 109 2.42 0.12 -9.29
CA TYR A 109 3.87 -0.04 -9.14
C TYR A 109 4.26 -1.28 -8.34
N VAL A 110 3.40 -1.70 -7.40
CA VAL A 110 3.57 -2.93 -6.58
C VAL A 110 2.75 -4.13 -7.06
N GLY A 111 2.13 -4.03 -8.24
CA GLY A 111 1.48 -5.15 -8.93
C GLY A 111 -0.04 -5.24 -8.76
N ALA A 112 -0.70 -4.19 -8.27
CA ALA A 112 -2.17 -4.12 -8.32
C ALA A 112 -2.66 -3.88 -9.75
N ASP A 113 -3.89 -4.30 -10.04
CA ASP A 113 -4.59 -3.93 -11.27
C ASP A 113 -4.91 -2.43 -11.27
N LEU A 114 -4.98 -1.82 -12.47
CA LEU A 114 -5.42 -0.44 -12.61
C LEU A 114 -6.95 -0.42 -12.70
N TYR A 115 -7.59 0.22 -11.73
CA TYR A 115 -9.04 0.42 -11.71
C TYR A 115 -9.41 1.73 -12.39
N VAL A 116 -10.62 1.78 -12.97
CA VAL A 116 -11.16 2.93 -13.69
C VAL A 116 -10.99 4.27 -12.95
N PRO A 117 -11.29 4.40 -11.64
CA PRO A 117 -11.12 5.68 -10.94
C PRO A 117 -9.69 6.24 -10.94
N GLY A 118 -8.69 5.38 -11.16
CA GLY A 118 -7.28 5.75 -11.20
C GLY A 118 -6.76 6.13 -12.58
N VAL A 119 -7.57 6.00 -13.64
CA VAL A 119 -7.17 6.35 -15.01
C VAL A 119 -7.34 7.84 -15.24
N LYS A 120 -6.30 8.50 -15.77
CA LYS A 120 -6.33 9.89 -16.22
C LYS A 120 -6.56 10.02 -17.72
N LYS A 121 -5.96 9.13 -18.52
CA LYS A 121 -6.08 9.15 -19.98
C LYS A 121 -5.72 7.80 -20.58
N ALA A 122 -6.45 7.37 -21.60
CA ALA A 122 -6.24 6.10 -22.31
C ALA A 122 -6.48 6.27 -23.83
N PRO A 123 -5.63 7.07 -24.52
CA PRO A 123 -5.90 7.44 -25.90
C PRO A 123 -5.82 6.24 -26.84
N LYS A 124 -6.88 6.04 -27.64
CA LYS A 124 -6.97 5.02 -28.70
C LYS A 124 -6.88 3.57 -28.20
N VAL A 125 -7.07 3.33 -26.90
CA VAL A 125 -7.08 1.98 -26.30
C VAL A 125 -8.42 1.29 -26.57
N ARG A 126 -8.37 0.00 -26.89
CA ARG A 126 -9.52 -0.92 -27.00
C ARG A 126 -9.35 -2.07 -26.03
N ALA A 127 -10.46 -2.68 -25.61
CA ALA A 127 -10.44 -3.90 -24.83
C ALA A 127 -9.60 -4.99 -25.53
N GLY A 128 -8.75 -5.68 -24.76
CA GLY A 128 -7.81 -6.69 -25.25
C GLY A 128 -6.45 -6.15 -25.69
N ASP A 129 -6.28 -4.83 -25.85
CA ASP A 129 -4.97 -4.27 -26.21
C ASP A 129 -3.93 -4.50 -25.10
N ILE A 130 -2.69 -4.77 -25.52
CA ILE A 130 -1.52 -4.65 -24.65
C ILE A 130 -1.26 -3.15 -24.42
N VAL A 131 -1.13 -2.77 -23.16
CA VAL A 131 -0.89 -1.38 -22.76
C VAL A 131 0.25 -1.25 -21.75
N THR A 132 0.93 -0.12 -21.79
CA THR A 132 1.85 0.33 -20.75
C THR A 132 1.20 1.43 -19.93
N ILE A 133 1.23 1.26 -18.61
CA ILE A 133 0.75 2.22 -17.64
C ILE A 133 1.88 3.17 -17.27
N TYR A 134 1.62 4.46 -17.32
CA TYR A 134 2.55 5.53 -17.01
C TYR A 134 2.11 6.33 -15.78
N SER A 135 3.08 6.69 -14.94
CA SER A 135 2.88 7.59 -13.81
C SER A 135 2.66 9.05 -14.26
N PRO A 136 2.21 9.95 -13.36
CA PRO A 136 2.14 11.37 -13.65
C PRO A 136 3.48 12.01 -14.08
N SER A 137 4.61 11.43 -13.68
CA SER A 137 5.95 11.87 -14.11
C SER A 137 6.35 11.34 -15.49
N GLY A 138 5.52 10.51 -16.13
CA GLY A 138 5.81 9.90 -17.43
C GLY A 138 6.68 8.65 -17.36
N ALA A 139 6.94 8.09 -16.18
CA ALA A 139 7.69 6.85 -16.02
C ALA A 139 6.78 5.63 -16.26
N PRO A 140 7.22 4.60 -17.01
CA PRO A 140 6.46 3.36 -17.16
C PRO A 140 6.49 2.56 -15.85
N VAL A 141 5.31 2.23 -15.31
CA VAL A 141 5.16 1.54 -14.01
C VAL A 141 4.69 0.09 -14.15
N ALA A 142 3.99 -0.24 -15.23
CA ALA A 142 3.52 -1.59 -15.49
C ALA A 142 3.12 -1.79 -16.96
N VAL A 143 3.02 -3.06 -17.37
CA VAL A 143 2.39 -3.54 -18.60
C VAL A 143 1.20 -4.41 -18.21
N GLY A 144 0.14 -4.36 -19.00
CA GLY A 144 -1.06 -5.14 -18.79
C GLY A 144 -1.95 -5.23 -20.02
N ILE A 145 -3.12 -5.83 -19.83
CA ILE A 145 -4.13 -6.02 -20.88
C ILE A 145 -5.33 -5.14 -20.54
N ALA A 146 -5.71 -4.25 -21.45
CA ALA A 146 -6.91 -3.43 -21.33
C ALA A 146 -8.15 -4.33 -21.21
N GLN A 147 -8.98 -4.08 -20.21
CA GLN A 147 -10.21 -4.83 -19.96
C GLN A 147 -11.46 -4.14 -20.52
N MET A 148 -11.30 -2.90 -20.98
CA MET A 148 -12.36 -2.05 -21.53
C MET A 148 -11.76 -1.04 -22.52
N ASP A 149 -12.60 -0.29 -23.21
CA ASP A 149 -12.16 0.73 -24.16
C ASP A 149 -11.71 2.02 -23.45
N GLY A 150 -10.80 2.77 -24.07
CA GLY A 150 -10.22 3.98 -23.48
C GLY A 150 -11.25 5.05 -23.09
N ALA A 151 -12.32 5.21 -23.89
CA ALA A 151 -13.41 6.14 -23.57
C ALA A 151 -14.16 5.73 -22.30
N GLU A 152 -14.35 4.42 -22.08
CA GLU A 152 -14.95 3.88 -20.86
C GLU A 152 -14.00 4.00 -19.67
N MET A 153 -12.69 3.79 -19.87
CA MET A 153 -11.70 3.99 -18.81
C MET A 153 -11.69 5.43 -18.28
N GLU A 154 -11.91 6.42 -19.15
CA GLU A 154 -11.85 7.84 -18.78
C GLU A 154 -13.15 8.35 -18.13
N THR A 155 -14.30 7.73 -18.42
CA THR A 155 -15.62 8.22 -17.98
C THR A 155 -16.35 7.30 -17.01
N GLY A 156 -15.95 6.04 -16.92
CA GLY A 156 -16.57 5.03 -16.08
C GLY A 156 -16.38 5.31 -14.58
N LYS A 157 -17.17 4.61 -13.75
CA LYS A 157 -17.14 4.79 -12.28
C LYS A 157 -16.48 3.64 -11.52
N LYS A 158 -16.44 2.44 -12.10
CA LYS A 158 -15.95 1.23 -11.44
C LYS A 158 -15.49 0.21 -12.47
N GLY A 159 -14.73 -0.79 -12.02
CA GLY A 159 -14.21 -1.86 -12.86
C GLY A 159 -12.69 -1.82 -12.96
N ILE A 160 -12.13 -2.91 -13.46
CA ILE A 160 -10.71 -3.03 -13.77
C ILE A 160 -10.53 -2.43 -15.17
N ALA A 161 -9.72 -1.38 -15.30
CA ALA A 161 -9.38 -0.78 -16.58
C ALA A 161 -8.26 -1.56 -17.28
N VAL A 162 -7.23 -1.94 -16.53
CA VAL A 162 -6.09 -2.72 -17.03
C VAL A 162 -5.77 -3.83 -16.06
N LYS A 163 -5.77 -5.07 -16.56
CA LYS A 163 -5.27 -6.24 -15.83
C LYS A 163 -3.75 -6.25 -15.93
N VAL A 164 -3.05 -6.05 -14.81
CA VAL A 164 -1.60 -5.92 -14.80
C VAL A 164 -0.96 -7.30 -14.92
N THR A 165 -0.05 -7.44 -15.88
CA THR A 165 0.70 -8.69 -16.12
C THR A 165 2.14 -8.58 -15.63
N LYS A 166 2.74 -7.38 -15.69
CA LYS A 166 4.08 -7.10 -15.20
C LYS A 166 4.16 -5.68 -14.63
N SER A 167 4.72 -5.52 -13.45
CA SER A 167 4.93 -4.23 -12.76
C SER A 167 6.38 -4.12 -12.28
N VAL A 168 6.82 -2.92 -11.90
CA VAL A 168 8.18 -2.71 -11.40
C VAL A 168 8.44 -3.52 -10.13
N TYR A 169 7.48 -3.58 -9.23
CA TYR A 169 7.52 -4.47 -8.07
C TYR A 169 6.28 -5.35 -8.03
N ARG A 170 6.39 -6.49 -7.35
CA ARG A 170 5.26 -7.39 -7.15
C ARG A 170 5.16 -7.81 -5.70
N VAL A 171 3.98 -7.63 -5.13
CA VAL A 171 3.57 -8.23 -3.87
C VAL A 171 2.35 -9.11 -4.14
N PRO A 172 2.33 -10.38 -3.68
CA PRO A 172 1.13 -11.21 -3.78
C PRO A 172 -0.07 -10.51 -3.14
N SER A 173 -1.17 -10.37 -3.90
CA SER A 173 -2.37 -9.69 -3.42
C SER A 173 -3.11 -10.55 -2.41
N LEU A 174 -3.20 -10.06 -1.16
CA LEU A 174 -3.96 -10.73 -0.10
C LEU A 174 -5.42 -10.30 -0.06
N ARG A 175 -5.75 -9.10 -0.56
CA ARG A 175 -7.13 -8.59 -0.59
C ARG A 175 -8.11 -9.49 -1.32
N ALA A 176 -7.63 -10.19 -2.35
CA ALA A 176 -8.43 -11.12 -3.16
C ALA A 176 -8.62 -12.49 -2.48
N THR A 177 -7.97 -12.74 -1.34
CA THR A 177 -8.07 -14.01 -0.62
C THR A 177 -9.21 -14.00 0.39
N TRP A 178 -9.72 -15.19 0.70
CA TRP A 178 -10.74 -15.35 1.75
C TRP A 178 -10.23 -14.99 3.15
N LEU A 179 -8.91 -15.01 3.38
CA LEU A 179 -8.29 -14.56 4.63
C LEU A 179 -8.63 -13.09 4.89
N HIS A 180 -8.54 -12.25 3.87
CA HIS A 180 -8.87 -10.83 3.97
C HIS A 180 -10.39 -10.61 4.07
N SER A 181 -11.19 -11.30 3.24
CA SER A 181 -12.64 -11.10 3.25
C SER A 181 -13.31 -11.57 4.55
N LYS A 182 -12.72 -12.55 5.24
CA LYS A 182 -13.18 -13.03 6.57
C LYS A 182 -12.55 -12.28 7.75
N GLY A 183 -11.83 -11.19 7.51
CA GLY A 183 -11.22 -10.39 8.58
C GLY A 183 -10.14 -11.10 9.39
N LEU A 184 -9.53 -12.16 8.84
CA LEU A 184 -8.48 -12.95 9.53
C LEU A 184 -7.11 -12.26 9.48
N ILE A 185 -6.93 -11.38 8.49
CA ILE A 185 -5.71 -10.61 8.29
C ILE A 185 -6.08 -9.16 7.95
N TYR A 186 -5.16 -8.25 8.28
CA TYR A 186 -5.27 -6.84 7.95
C TYR A 186 -3.91 -6.31 7.47
N GLU A 187 -3.87 -5.67 6.31
CA GLU A 187 -2.64 -5.08 5.75
C GLU A 187 -2.23 -3.88 6.59
N GLN A 188 -1.12 -3.98 7.32
CA GLN A 188 -0.65 -2.93 8.20
C GLN A 188 0.87 -2.94 8.29
N SER A 189 1.47 -1.75 8.24
CA SER A 189 2.92 -1.60 8.34
C SER A 189 3.43 -1.99 9.73
N LEU A 190 4.67 -2.49 9.80
CA LEU A 190 5.32 -2.83 11.06
C LEU A 190 5.38 -1.64 12.04
N PRO A 191 5.75 -0.41 11.64
CA PRO A 191 5.75 0.73 12.56
C PRO A 191 4.38 1.05 13.15
N ALA A 192 3.30 0.87 12.36
CA ALA A 192 1.94 1.10 12.86
C ALA A 192 1.53 0.04 13.90
N MET A 193 1.89 -1.23 13.70
CA MET A 193 1.67 -2.28 14.69
C MET A 193 2.51 -2.08 15.96
N LEU A 194 3.76 -1.64 15.80
CA LEU A 194 4.63 -1.31 16.93
C LEU A 194 4.05 -0.15 17.76
N ALA A 195 3.46 0.86 17.15
CA ALA A 195 2.83 1.95 17.88
C ALA A 195 1.72 1.45 18.83
N SER A 196 0.82 0.58 18.35
CA SER A 196 -0.23 -0.02 19.19
C SER A 196 0.36 -0.92 20.30
N ARG A 197 1.48 -1.60 20.03
CA ARG A 197 2.19 -2.40 21.03
C ARG A 197 2.89 -1.55 22.09
N VAL A 198 3.47 -0.42 21.71
CA VAL A 198 4.13 0.52 22.64
C VAL A 198 3.12 1.15 23.59
N LEU A 199 1.89 1.44 23.11
CA LEU A 199 0.79 1.87 23.96
C LEU A 199 0.51 0.88 25.10
N SER A 200 0.80 -0.41 24.91
CA SER A 200 0.62 -1.49 25.89
C SER A 200 -0.76 -1.47 26.55
N PRO A 201 -1.86 -1.45 25.76
CA PRO A 201 -3.20 -1.36 26.32
C PRO A 201 -3.55 -2.65 27.08
N GLU A 202 -4.32 -2.52 28.16
CA GLU A 202 -4.77 -3.65 28.97
C GLU A 202 -6.29 -3.87 28.83
N PRO A 203 -6.77 -5.11 29.00
CA PRO A 203 -8.19 -5.41 29.13
C PRO A 203 -8.91 -4.50 30.13
N GLY A 204 -10.10 -4.06 29.77
CA GLY A 204 -10.96 -3.16 30.55
C GLY A 204 -10.66 -1.66 30.37
N TRP A 205 -9.59 -1.28 29.66
CA TRP A 205 -9.27 0.13 29.47
C TRP A 205 -10.27 0.86 28.55
N THR A 206 -10.44 2.15 28.80
CA THR A 206 -11.09 3.08 27.86
C THR A 206 -10.02 3.86 27.12
N ILE A 207 -9.99 3.76 25.79
CA ILE A 207 -8.95 4.30 24.92
C ILE A 207 -9.59 5.26 23.91
N LEU A 208 -8.91 6.35 23.58
CA LEU A 208 -9.34 7.32 22.57
C LEU A 208 -8.27 7.45 21.47
N ASP A 209 -8.61 7.08 20.23
CA ASP A 209 -7.83 7.47 19.04
C ASP A 209 -8.47 8.69 18.39
N MET A 210 -7.80 9.83 18.49
CA MET A 210 -8.28 11.11 17.97
C MET A 210 -8.14 11.24 16.44
N CYS A 211 -7.41 10.33 15.78
CA CYS A 211 -7.09 10.36 14.36
C CYS A 211 -7.15 8.93 13.76
N SER A 212 -8.30 8.29 13.92
CA SER A 212 -8.44 6.84 13.78
C SER A 212 -8.41 6.34 12.33
N ALA A 213 -9.03 7.06 11.39
CA ALA A 213 -9.35 6.44 10.11
C ALA A 213 -8.11 6.07 9.28
N PRO A 214 -8.06 4.86 8.69
CA PRO A 214 -9.18 3.95 8.45
C PRO A 214 -9.44 2.89 9.55
N GLY A 215 -8.95 3.05 10.78
CA GLY A 215 -9.25 2.14 11.90
C GLY A 215 -8.18 1.09 12.17
N GLY A 216 -7.03 1.20 11.51
CA GLY A 216 -6.00 0.16 11.53
C GLY A 216 -5.37 -0.04 12.92
N LYS A 217 -5.11 1.05 13.66
CA LYS A 217 -4.57 0.94 15.03
C LYS A 217 -5.65 0.61 16.03
N ASP A 218 -6.86 1.12 15.85
CA ASP A 218 -8.03 0.85 16.71
C ASP A 218 -8.34 -0.64 16.76
N SER A 219 -8.49 -1.25 15.58
CA SER A 219 -8.69 -2.70 15.48
C SER A 219 -7.51 -3.49 16.04
N HIS A 220 -6.28 -2.97 15.99
CA HIS A 220 -5.15 -3.63 16.64
C HIS A 220 -5.26 -3.54 18.17
N VAL A 221 -5.60 -2.37 18.69
CA VAL A 221 -5.81 -2.15 20.13
C VAL A 221 -6.93 -3.06 20.63
N ALA A 222 -8.06 -3.16 19.91
CA ALA A 222 -9.14 -4.08 20.22
C ALA A 222 -8.67 -5.54 20.31
N HIS A 223 -7.78 -5.98 19.40
CA HIS A 223 -7.19 -7.32 19.50
C HIS A 223 -6.27 -7.49 20.73
N LEU A 224 -5.56 -6.43 21.14
CA LEU A 224 -4.60 -6.46 22.26
C LEU A 224 -5.28 -6.46 23.62
N ILE A 225 -6.43 -5.79 23.74
CA ILE A 225 -7.28 -5.81 24.95
C ILE A 225 -8.25 -6.99 24.95
N GLU A 226 -8.12 -7.93 24.00
CA GLU A 226 -8.96 -9.13 23.88
C GLU A 226 -10.46 -8.82 23.73
N ASP A 227 -10.79 -7.68 23.11
CA ASP A 227 -12.16 -7.13 22.99
C ASP A 227 -12.83 -6.81 24.35
N GLU A 228 -12.05 -6.76 25.42
CA GLU A 228 -12.49 -6.33 26.75
C GLU A 228 -12.10 -4.86 26.96
N GLY A 229 -13.06 -3.94 26.86
CA GLY A 229 -12.83 -2.51 27.08
C GLY A 229 -13.62 -1.64 26.12
N THR A 230 -13.17 -0.41 25.89
CA THR A 230 -13.83 0.51 24.95
C THR A 230 -12.80 1.34 24.19
N VAL A 231 -12.89 1.32 22.86
CA VAL A 231 -12.06 2.14 21.98
C VAL A 231 -12.94 3.20 21.31
N HIS A 232 -12.80 4.44 21.75
CA HIS A 232 -13.40 5.60 21.10
C HIS A 232 -12.56 6.02 19.90
N THR A 233 -13.18 6.13 18.74
CA THR A 233 -12.52 6.53 17.50
C THR A 233 -13.05 7.87 17.02
N ALA A 234 -12.17 8.81 16.68
CA ALA A 234 -12.52 10.08 16.07
C ALA A 234 -11.75 10.30 14.76
N ASP A 235 -12.40 10.93 13.79
CA ASP A 235 -11.76 11.50 12.61
C ASP A 235 -12.58 12.72 12.15
N ARG A 236 -11.93 13.71 11.53
CA ARG A 236 -12.62 14.92 11.07
C ARG A 236 -13.54 14.67 9.86
N ASN A 237 -13.33 13.59 9.11
CA ASN A 237 -14.05 13.33 7.87
C ASN A 237 -15.06 12.19 8.02
N ASN A 238 -16.36 12.49 7.89
CA ASN A 238 -17.43 11.50 8.02
C ASN A 238 -17.27 10.29 7.09
N ARG A 239 -16.82 10.48 5.84
CA ARG A 239 -16.60 9.34 4.91
C ARG A 239 -15.49 8.39 5.38
N LYS A 240 -14.53 8.93 6.13
CA LYS A 240 -13.45 8.15 6.72
C LYS A 240 -13.91 7.40 7.97
N ILE A 241 -14.89 7.94 8.71
CA ILE A 241 -15.54 7.26 9.84
C ILE A 241 -16.28 6.01 9.35
N ASP A 242 -17.01 6.08 8.24
CA ASP A 242 -17.72 4.91 7.67
C ASP A 242 -16.76 3.72 7.38
N ALA A 243 -15.52 4.03 7.00
CA ALA A 243 -14.49 3.01 6.76
C ALA A 243 -14.05 2.31 8.06
N ILE A 244 -14.03 3.02 9.20
CA ILE A 244 -13.74 2.45 10.52
C ILE A 244 -14.87 1.48 10.91
N SER A 245 -16.13 1.88 10.78
CA SER A 245 -17.28 1.02 11.09
C SER A 245 -17.28 -0.26 10.24
N THR A 246 -16.92 -0.14 8.96
CA THR A 246 -16.79 -1.29 8.06
C THR A 246 -15.66 -2.23 8.50
N LEU A 247 -14.55 -1.70 9.00
CA LEU A 247 -13.44 -2.50 9.51
C LEU A 247 -13.80 -3.20 10.83
N ALA A 248 -14.48 -2.51 11.74
CA ALA A 248 -14.92 -3.06 13.03
C ALA A 248 -15.89 -4.24 12.85
N ALA A 249 -16.72 -4.21 11.80
CA ALA A 249 -17.68 -5.28 11.50
C ALA A 249 -17.05 -6.56 10.89
N ARG A 250 -15.77 -6.54 10.52
CA ARG A 250 -15.11 -7.63 9.76
C ARG A 250 -14.39 -8.65 10.61
#